data_AF-A0AAX3AVC2-F1
#
_entry.id   AF-A0AAX3AVC2-F1
#
_cell.length_a   1.000
_cell.length_b   1.000
_cell.length_c   1.000
_cell.angle_alpha   90.00
_cell.angle_beta   90.00
_cell.angle_gamma   90.00
#
_symmetry.space_group_name_H-M   'P 1'
#
loop_
_entity.id
_entity.type
_entity.pdbx_description
1 polymer ?
#
loop_
_entity_poly.entity_id
_entity_poly.type
_entity_poly.pdbx_seq_one_letter_code
_entity_poly.pdbx_strand_id
1 'polypeptide(L)'
;MGSTERELVTLFRTKTVDPDSQPELARTLLESRTKVSSETGYMMKFGERSHRAFTVFDAYDLGGEGYPVSESALDSLPAYIRATLERDGVVQILTHYDTAESEFTDISLADEPTSEELIARMALLLGRGLSLHETVDYLVVKELDHYAAEQWASIRGVGVEAVRTNVREAQEQLALS
;
A
#
# COMPACT_ATOMS: atom_id res chain seq x y z
N MET A 1 -26.33 9.79 -7.04
CA MET A 1 -25.13 10.06 -7.86
C MET A 1 -23.96 9.76 -6.95
N GLY A 2 -23.50 8.51 -6.95
CA GLY A 2 -22.44 8.06 -6.05
C GLY A 2 -21.13 8.68 -6.49
N SER A 3 -20.36 9.21 -5.55
CA SER A 3 -19.02 9.68 -5.82
C SER A 3 -18.22 8.52 -6.43
N THR A 4 -17.81 8.64 -7.68
CA THR A 4 -16.82 7.75 -8.32
C THR A 4 -15.41 7.99 -7.80
N GLU A 5 -15.27 8.73 -6.69
CA GLU A 5 -13.98 9.12 -6.16
C GLU A 5 -13.55 8.17 -5.05
N ARG A 6 -12.39 7.53 -5.26
CA ARG A 6 -11.75 6.68 -4.26
C ARG A 6 -11.45 7.49 -3.00
N GLU A 7 -11.76 6.89 -1.86
CA GLU A 7 -11.53 7.41 -0.52
C GLU A 7 -10.08 7.14 -0.10
N LEU A 8 -9.49 8.06 0.66
CA LEU A 8 -8.22 7.80 1.32
C LEU A 8 -8.52 7.08 2.63
N VAL A 9 -8.00 5.86 2.78
CA VAL A 9 -8.15 5.07 4.00
C VAL A 9 -6.78 4.80 4.60
N THR A 10 -6.62 5.10 5.89
CA THR A 10 -5.42 4.75 6.67
C THR A 10 -5.73 3.54 7.52
N LEU A 11 -5.01 2.43 7.34
CA LEU A 11 -5.10 1.23 8.16
C LEU A 11 -3.91 1.16 9.10
N PHE A 12 -4.12 0.86 10.38
CA PHE A 12 -3.05 0.82 11.38
C PHE A 12 -3.26 -0.28 12.43
N ARG A 13 -2.15 -0.86 12.90
CA ARG A 13 -2.13 -1.95 13.87
C ARG A 13 -2.27 -1.43 15.29
N THR A 14 -3.19 -2.01 16.06
CA THR A 14 -3.52 -1.61 17.43
C THR A 14 -2.46 -1.98 18.48
N LYS A 15 -1.44 -2.77 18.13
CA LYS A 15 -0.41 -3.29 19.06
C LYS A 15 0.92 -2.53 19.03
N THR A 16 1.13 -1.63 18.08
CA THR A 16 2.48 -1.12 17.73
C THR A 16 2.72 0.34 18.07
N VAL A 17 1.95 0.92 18.99
CA VAL A 17 2.31 2.21 19.56
C VAL A 17 3.05 1.96 20.86
N ASP A 18 4.36 2.23 20.82
CA ASP A 18 5.20 2.22 22.00
C ASP A 18 4.77 3.38 22.92
N PRO A 19 4.27 3.10 24.12
CA PRO A 19 3.80 4.11 25.06
C PRO A 19 4.92 5.02 25.58
N ASP A 20 6.18 4.58 25.48
CA ASP A 20 7.33 5.37 25.95
C ASP A 20 7.78 6.40 24.91
N SER A 21 7.68 6.08 23.62
CA SER A 21 7.95 7.04 22.55
C SER A 21 6.74 7.93 22.24
N GLN A 22 5.50 7.46 22.42
CA GLN A 22 4.29 8.23 22.11
C GLN A 22 3.12 7.96 23.09
N PRO A 23 3.17 8.56 24.30
CA PRO A 23 2.27 8.25 25.40
C PRO A 23 0.81 8.65 25.18
N GLU A 24 0.55 9.76 24.46
CA GLU A 24 -0.82 10.23 24.18
C GLU A 24 -1.53 9.36 23.13
N LEU A 25 -0.79 8.85 22.14
CA LEU A 25 -1.30 7.92 21.14
C LEU A 25 -1.57 6.54 21.76
N ALA A 26 -0.67 6.05 22.61
CA ALA A 26 -0.89 4.80 23.33
C ALA A 26 -2.12 4.88 24.24
N ARG A 27 -2.30 5.99 24.97
CA ARG A 27 -3.50 6.23 25.79
C ARG A 27 -4.78 6.24 24.96
N THR A 28 -4.78 6.94 23.84
CA THR A 28 -6.01 7.07 23.04
C THR A 28 -6.35 5.79 22.26
N LEU A 29 -5.35 4.98 21.87
CA LEU A 29 -5.55 3.63 21.34
C LEU A 29 -6.01 2.63 22.41
N LEU A 30 -5.58 2.80 23.66
CA LEU A 30 -6.10 2.06 24.82
C LEU A 30 -7.57 2.41 25.09
N GLU A 31 -7.94 3.68 25.00
CA GLU A 31 -9.32 4.16 25.15
C GLU A 31 -10.24 3.68 24.00
N SER A 32 -9.75 3.66 22.75
CA SER A 32 -10.49 3.10 21.61
C SER A 32 -10.58 1.57 21.67
N ARG A 33 -9.55 0.87 22.15
CA ARG A 33 -9.60 -0.57 22.48
C ARG A 33 -10.68 -0.91 23.49
N THR A 34 -10.93 -0.05 24.47
CA THR A 34 -12.02 -0.27 25.44
C THR A 34 -13.42 -0.06 24.86
N LYS A 35 -13.55 0.58 23.69
CA LYS A 35 -14.85 0.74 23.00
C LYS A 35 -15.02 -0.17 21.78
N VAL A 36 -13.94 -0.68 21.20
CA VAL A 36 -13.96 -1.50 19.98
C VAL A 36 -12.94 -2.63 20.10
N SER A 37 -13.45 -3.84 20.31
CA SER A 37 -12.69 -5.09 20.15
C SER A 37 -12.42 -5.31 18.67
N SER A 38 -11.24 -4.93 18.17
CA SER A 38 -10.81 -5.30 16.81
C SER A 38 -10.37 -6.76 16.79
N GLU A 39 -11.14 -7.61 16.11
CA GLU A 39 -10.87 -9.05 15.95
C GLU A 39 -9.54 -9.29 15.19
N THR A 40 -9.24 -8.45 14.22
CA THR A 40 -8.03 -8.54 13.37
C THR A 40 -6.81 -7.86 13.99
N GLY A 41 -7.00 -7.05 15.03
CA GLY A 41 -5.95 -6.21 15.61
C GLY A 41 -5.59 -4.97 14.79
N TYR A 42 -6.33 -4.67 13.73
CA TYR A 42 -6.20 -3.46 12.90
C TYR A 42 -7.42 -2.54 13.03
N MET A 43 -7.18 -1.26 12.80
CA MET A 43 -8.19 -0.19 12.73
C MET A 43 -8.01 0.58 11.43
N MET A 44 -9.09 1.20 10.94
CA MET A 44 -9.08 2.05 9.76
C MET A 44 -9.69 3.42 10.05
N LYS A 45 -9.24 4.42 9.30
CA LYS A 45 -9.78 5.78 9.33
C LYS A 45 -9.90 6.32 7.91
N PHE A 46 -11.04 6.96 7.62
CA PHE A 46 -11.26 7.66 6.36
C PHE A 46 -10.68 9.08 6.40
N GLY A 47 -10.10 9.51 5.29
CA GLY A 47 -9.53 10.84 5.10
C GLY A 47 -9.82 11.39 3.71
N GLU A 48 -9.43 12.64 3.49
CA GLU A 48 -9.52 13.29 2.18
C GLU A 48 -8.29 12.98 1.32
N ARG A 49 -8.48 12.86 -0.01
CA ARG A 49 -7.37 12.63 -0.96
C ARG A 49 -6.27 13.70 -0.93
N SER A 50 -6.63 14.93 -0.59
CA SER A 50 -5.69 16.05 -0.37
C SER A 50 -4.63 15.72 0.69
N HIS A 51 -4.93 14.78 1.58
CA HIS A 51 -4.07 14.32 2.66
C HIS A 51 -3.19 13.11 2.27
N ARG A 52 -3.04 12.78 0.97
CA ARG A 52 -2.14 11.69 0.54
C ARG A 52 -0.67 11.83 1.01
N ALA A 53 -0.24 13.05 1.32
CA ALA A 53 1.11 13.33 1.79
C ALA A 53 1.21 13.32 3.33
N PHE A 54 0.10 13.08 4.02
CA PHE A 54 0.03 13.15 5.47
C PHE A 54 0.59 11.86 6.07
N THR A 55 1.46 12.02 7.05
CA THR A 55 1.88 10.89 7.87
C THR A 55 0.68 10.37 8.67
N VAL A 56 0.83 9.20 9.25
CA VAL A 56 -0.18 8.60 10.15
C VAL A 56 -0.59 9.55 11.27
N PHE A 57 0.36 10.37 11.74
CA PHE A 57 0.14 11.37 12.79
C PHE A 57 -0.73 12.52 12.28
N ASP A 58 -0.43 13.03 11.09
CA ASP A 58 -1.22 14.08 10.44
C ASP A 58 -2.63 13.56 10.10
N ALA A 59 -2.76 12.28 9.71
CA ALA A 59 -4.04 11.62 9.44
C ALA A 59 -4.88 11.42 10.72
N TYR A 60 -4.25 11.19 11.88
CA TYR A 60 -4.93 11.05 13.17
C TYR A 60 -5.46 12.40 13.69
N ASP A 61 -4.62 13.44 13.63
CA ASP A 61 -4.93 14.80 14.13
C ASP A 61 -6.04 15.50 13.35
N LEU A 62 -6.34 15.05 12.13
CA LEU A 62 -7.44 15.56 11.32
C LEU A 62 -8.86 15.33 11.90
N GLY A 63 -8.99 14.63 13.04
CA GLY A 63 -10.30 14.26 13.59
C GLY A 63 -11.03 13.22 12.73
N GLY A 64 -12.12 12.66 13.24
CA GLY A 64 -12.87 11.56 12.59
C GLY A 64 -12.84 10.25 13.37
N GLU A 65 -13.89 9.44 13.21
CA GLU A 65 -14.03 8.17 13.91
C GLU A 65 -13.13 7.08 13.31
N GLY A 66 -12.49 6.29 14.18
CA GLY A 66 -11.75 5.09 13.79
C GLY A 66 -12.63 3.87 13.90
N TYR A 67 -12.57 2.99 12.89
CA TYR A 67 -13.39 1.78 12.79
C TYR A 67 -12.51 0.53 12.87
N PRO A 68 -12.99 -0.59 13.44
CA PRO A 68 -12.27 -1.85 13.38
C PRO A 68 -12.22 -2.36 11.94
N VAL A 69 -11.08 -2.93 11.54
CA VAL A 69 -10.98 -3.64 10.25
C VAL A 69 -11.52 -5.05 10.45
N SER A 70 -12.56 -5.42 9.70
CA SER A 70 -13.10 -6.79 9.69
C SER A 70 -12.14 -7.77 8.98
N GLU A 71 -12.34 -9.07 9.19
CA GLU A 71 -11.58 -10.09 8.44
C GLU A 71 -11.78 -9.97 6.93
N SER A 72 -13.03 -9.79 6.46
CA SER A 72 -13.34 -9.57 5.04
C SER A 72 -12.60 -8.36 4.45
N ALA A 73 -12.52 -7.26 5.20
CA ALA A 73 -11.80 -6.07 4.77
C ALA A 73 -10.30 -6.36 4.64
N LEU A 74 -9.70 -7.03 5.62
CA LEU A 74 -8.28 -7.39 5.59
C LEU A 74 -7.98 -8.38 4.44
N ASP A 75 -8.86 -9.33 4.19
CA ASP A 75 -8.71 -10.34 3.14
C ASP A 75 -8.88 -9.77 1.73
N SER A 76 -9.70 -8.72 1.58
CA SER A 76 -9.88 -8.00 0.31
C SER A 76 -8.64 -7.22 -0.14
N LEU A 77 -7.68 -6.94 0.77
CA LEU A 77 -6.47 -6.21 0.43
C LEU A 77 -5.53 -7.02 -0.49
N PRO A 78 -4.88 -6.38 -1.48
CA PRO A 78 -3.81 -7.00 -2.23
C PRO A 78 -2.67 -7.45 -1.32
N ALA A 79 -2.01 -8.55 -1.70
CA ALA A 79 -0.94 -9.15 -0.91
C ALA A 79 0.20 -8.16 -0.56
N TYR A 80 0.53 -7.26 -1.48
CA TYR A 80 1.58 -6.26 -1.27
C TYR A 80 1.18 -5.21 -0.23
N ILE A 81 -0.08 -4.78 -0.20
CA ILE A 81 -0.61 -3.85 0.81
C ILE A 81 -0.66 -4.51 2.18
N ARG A 82 -1.09 -5.79 2.25
CA ARG A 82 -1.02 -6.56 3.50
C ARG A 82 0.41 -6.67 4.01
N ALA A 83 1.36 -6.99 3.13
CA ALA A 83 2.77 -7.08 3.50
C ALA A 83 3.31 -5.74 4.05
N THR A 84 2.97 -4.62 3.42
CA THR A 84 3.30 -3.27 3.93
C THR A 84 2.68 -3.02 5.29
N LEU A 85 1.38 -3.31 5.46
CA LEU A 85 0.67 -3.14 6.73
C LEU A 85 1.26 -4.02 7.85
N GLU A 86 1.66 -5.26 7.55
CA GLU A 86 2.28 -6.18 8.50
C GLU A 86 3.69 -5.72 8.89
N ARG A 87 4.49 -5.26 7.92
CA ARG A 87 5.87 -4.81 8.10
C ARG A 87 5.93 -3.49 8.88
N ASP A 88 5.17 -2.49 8.44
CA ASP A 88 5.28 -1.12 8.92
C ASP A 88 4.25 -0.82 10.02
N GLY A 89 3.26 -1.71 10.20
CA GLY A 89 2.17 -1.54 11.16
C GLY A 89 1.14 -0.51 10.73
N VAL A 90 1.30 0.09 9.54
CA VAL A 90 0.43 1.13 9.00
C VAL A 90 0.55 1.21 7.48
N VAL A 91 -0.55 1.55 6.80
CA VAL A 91 -0.58 1.81 5.36
C VAL A 91 -1.67 2.81 5.00
N GLN A 92 -1.44 3.62 3.97
CA GLN A 92 -2.45 4.48 3.36
C GLN A 92 -2.82 3.96 1.98
N ILE A 93 -4.10 3.83 1.72
CA ILE A 93 -4.64 3.31 0.46
C ILE A 93 -5.67 4.25 -0.13
N LEU A 94 -5.78 4.23 -1.45
CA LEU A 94 -6.93 4.76 -2.17
C LEU A 94 -7.84 3.59 -2.54
N THR A 95 -9.11 3.66 -2.16
CA THR A 95 -10.05 2.54 -2.32
C THR A 95 -11.50 3.00 -2.34
N HIS A 96 -12.41 2.12 -2.73
CA HIS A 96 -13.82 2.21 -2.38
C HIS A 96 -14.14 1.18 -1.30
N TYR A 97 -14.66 1.62 -0.15
CA TYR A 97 -15.09 0.72 0.91
C TYR A 97 -16.58 0.41 0.78
N ASP A 98 -16.92 -0.86 0.56
CA ASP A 98 -18.30 -1.33 0.61
C ASP A 98 -18.69 -1.62 2.06
N THR A 99 -19.53 -0.76 2.63
CA THR A 99 -19.99 -0.91 4.02
C THR A 99 -20.91 -2.12 4.25
N ALA A 100 -21.57 -2.64 3.20
CA ALA A 100 -22.48 -3.77 3.33
C ALA A 100 -21.71 -5.09 3.43
N GLU A 101 -20.72 -5.28 2.56
CA GLU A 101 -19.87 -6.47 2.54
C GLU A 101 -18.62 -6.33 3.43
N SER A 102 -18.33 -5.12 3.89
CA SER A 102 -17.11 -4.76 4.62
C SER A 102 -15.84 -5.09 3.83
N GLU A 103 -15.81 -4.72 2.55
CA GLU A 103 -14.71 -5.03 1.62
C GLU A 103 -14.13 -3.78 0.99
N PHE A 104 -12.83 -3.81 0.68
CA PHE A 104 -12.17 -2.80 -0.12
C PHE A 104 -12.18 -3.20 -1.61
N THR A 105 -12.39 -2.23 -2.49
CA THR A 105 -12.31 -2.40 -3.94
C THR A 105 -11.52 -1.27 -4.58
N ASP A 106 -11.03 -1.49 -5.82
CA ASP A 106 -10.19 -0.53 -6.57
C ASP A 106 -8.99 0.02 -5.75
N ILE A 107 -8.21 -0.90 -5.20
CA ILE A 107 -7.23 -0.61 -4.14
C ILE A 107 -5.86 -0.32 -4.75
N SER A 108 -5.26 0.82 -4.37
CA SER A 108 -3.85 1.15 -4.62
C SER A 108 -3.22 1.78 -3.39
N LEU A 109 -1.89 1.81 -3.30
CA LEU A 109 -1.23 2.64 -2.28
C LEU A 109 -1.50 4.12 -2.57
N ALA A 110 -1.55 4.95 -1.52
CA ALA A 110 -1.84 6.38 -1.66
C ALA A 110 -0.66 7.16 -2.26
N ASP A 111 0.57 6.68 -2.07
CA ASP A 111 1.81 7.21 -2.61
C ASP A 111 2.25 6.49 -3.90
N GLU A 112 1.45 5.54 -4.40
CA GLU A 112 1.74 4.86 -5.66
C GLU A 112 1.76 5.86 -6.82
N PRO A 113 2.75 5.76 -7.74
CA PRO A 113 2.76 6.59 -8.93
C PRO A 113 1.46 6.42 -9.72
N THR A 114 0.91 7.54 -10.18
CA THR A 114 -0.27 7.55 -11.06
C THR A 114 0.01 6.80 -12.37
N SER A 115 -1.04 6.36 -13.07
CA SER A 115 -0.87 5.70 -14.38
C SER A 115 -0.10 6.57 -15.37
N GLU A 116 -0.25 7.89 -15.34
CA GLU A 116 0.51 8.82 -16.18
C GLU A 116 2.00 8.85 -15.81
N GLU A 117 2.32 8.86 -14.51
CA GLU A 117 3.70 8.78 -14.01
C GLU A 117 4.34 7.42 -14.34
N LEU A 118 3.60 6.32 -14.21
CA LEU A 118 4.06 4.99 -14.61
C LEU A 118 4.31 4.91 -16.12
N ILE A 119 3.41 5.46 -16.95
CA ILE A 119 3.60 5.50 -18.41
C ILE A 119 4.85 6.33 -18.75
N ALA A 120 5.03 7.50 -18.12
CA ALA A 120 6.20 8.33 -18.32
C ALA A 120 7.48 7.60 -17.86
N ARG A 121 7.43 6.89 -16.74
CA ARG A 121 8.55 6.09 -16.22
C ARG A 121 8.90 4.94 -17.17
N MET A 122 7.90 4.21 -17.68
CA MET A 122 8.10 3.16 -18.68
C MET A 122 8.72 3.71 -19.96
N ALA A 123 8.20 4.83 -20.48
CA ALA A 123 8.74 5.46 -21.69
C ALA A 123 10.20 5.89 -21.51
N LEU A 124 10.56 6.40 -20.33
CA LEU A 124 11.94 6.74 -19.99
C LEU A 124 12.85 5.49 -20.00
N LEU A 125 12.41 4.40 -19.34
CA LEU A 125 13.17 3.15 -19.26
C LEU A 125 13.37 2.52 -20.64
N LEU A 126 12.30 2.44 -21.45
CA LEU A 126 12.37 1.98 -22.84
C LEU A 126 13.29 2.87 -23.69
N GLY A 127 13.23 4.19 -23.51
CA GLY A 127 14.10 5.15 -24.18
C GLY A 127 15.58 5.01 -23.84
N ARG A 128 15.90 4.37 -22.70
CA ARG A 128 17.28 4.02 -22.29
C ARG A 128 17.76 2.68 -22.86
N GLY A 129 16.94 1.99 -23.65
CA GLY A 129 17.31 0.75 -24.33
C GLY A 129 16.87 -0.52 -23.62
N LEU A 130 16.18 -0.41 -22.48
CA LEU A 130 15.57 -1.58 -21.84
C LEU A 130 14.45 -2.12 -22.72
N SER A 131 14.31 -3.44 -22.76
CA SER A 131 13.13 -4.10 -23.32
C SER A 131 11.90 -3.86 -22.46
N LEU A 132 10.72 -4.16 -23.03
CA LEU A 132 9.47 -4.09 -22.28
C LEU A 132 9.47 -5.04 -21.06
N HIS A 133 10.08 -6.22 -21.20
CA HIS A 133 10.13 -7.21 -20.12
C HIS A 133 11.05 -6.75 -18.98
N GLU A 134 12.24 -6.23 -19.30
CA GLU A 134 13.14 -5.61 -18.31
C GLU A 134 12.47 -4.43 -17.61
N THR A 135 11.81 -3.55 -18.37
CA THR A 135 11.11 -2.38 -17.85
C THR A 135 10.03 -2.79 -16.84
N VAL A 136 9.15 -3.71 -17.21
CA VAL A 136 8.05 -4.15 -16.34
C VAL A 136 8.57 -4.89 -15.11
N ASP A 137 9.52 -5.81 -15.27
CA ASP A 137 10.07 -6.57 -14.14
C ASP A 137 10.82 -5.67 -13.16
N TYR A 138 11.62 -4.73 -13.66
CA TYR A 138 12.32 -3.76 -12.84
C TYR A 138 11.36 -2.83 -12.10
N LEU A 139 10.33 -2.31 -12.76
CA LEU A 139 9.33 -1.46 -12.11
C LEU A 139 8.63 -2.20 -10.98
N VAL A 140 8.08 -3.39 -11.26
CA VAL A 140 7.23 -4.11 -10.32
C VAL A 140 8.03 -4.68 -9.13
N VAL A 141 9.21 -5.24 -9.40
CA VAL A 141 10.00 -5.95 -8.38
C VAL A 141 10.97 -5.00 -7.66
N LYS A 142 11.47 -3.94 -8.33
CA LYS A 142 12.55 -3.12 -7.78
C LYS A 142 12.17 -1.69 -7.45
N GLU A 143 11.50 -0.97 -8.34
CA GLU A 143 11.13 0.43 -8.06
C GLU A 143 9.91 0.53 -7.15
N LEU A 144 8.88 -0.26 -7.44
CA LEU A 144 7.63 -0.27 -6.70
C LEU A 144 7.67 -1.22 -5.50
N ASP A 145 8.56 -2.23 -5.53
CA ASP A 145 8.70 -3.25 -4.49
C ASP A 145 7.36 -3.94 -4.14
N HIS A 146 6.45 -4.06 -5.11
CA HIS A 146 5.12 -4.64 -4.89
C HIS A 146 5.19 -6.15 -4.70
N TYR A 147 6.11 -6.82 -5.40
CA TYR A 147 6.21 -8.27 -5.38
C TYR A 147 7.65 -8.73 -5.33
N ALA A 148 7.91 -9.78 -4.56
CA ALA A 148 9.16 -10.54 -4.69
C ALA A 148 9.23 -11.17 -6.10
N ALA A 149 10.46 -11.42 -6.57
CA ALA A 149 10.69 -11.98 -7.91
C ALA A 149 9.96 -13.31 -8.13
N GLU A 150 9.85 -14.15 -7.09
CA GLU A 150 9.15 -15.43 -7.11
C GLU A 150 7.64 -15.25 -7.33
N GLN A 151 7.03 -14.31 -6.61
CA GLN A 151 5.61 -14.01 -6.71
C GLN A 151 5.31 -13.44 -8.09
N TRP A 152 6.13 -12.49 -8.54
CA TRP A 152 5.96 -11.86 -9.84
C TRP A 152 6.15 -12.85 -11.00
N ALA A 153 7.14 -13.75 -10.90
CA ALA A 153 7.34 -14.81 -11.88
C ALA A 153 6.14 -15.76 -11.97
N SER A 154 5.54 -16.11 -10.82
CA SER A 154 4.32 -16.91 -10.77
C SER A 154 3.13 -16.20 -11.43
N ILE A 155 2.94 -14.89 -11.18
CA ILE A 155 1.87 -14.09 -11.81
C ILE A 155 2.05 -14.04 -13.33
N ARG A 156 3.29 -13.88 -13.79
CA ARG A 156 3.62 -13.80 -15.22
C ARG A 156 3.65 -15.16 -15.94
N GLY A 157 3.68 -16.26 -15.21
CA GLY A 157 3.85 -17.61 -15.79
C GLY A 157 5.23 -17.83 -16.41
N VAL A 158 6.28 -17.24 -15.83
CA VAL A 158 7.68 -17.36 -16.30
C VAL A 158 8.58 -17.92 -15.20
N GLY A 159 9.79 -18.34 -15.56
CA GLY A 159 10.78 -18.77 -14.57
C GLY A 159 11.32 -17.60 -13.73
N VAL A 160 11.53 -17.82 -12.42
CA VAL A 160 12.06 -16.79 -11.50
C VAL A 160 13.41 -16.23 -11.96
N GLU A 161 14.26 -17.06 -12.55
CA GLU A 161 15.57 -16.63 -13.07
C GLU A 161 15.45 -15.65 -14.24
N ALA A 162 14.37 -15.72 -15.04
CA ALA A 162 14.13 -14.75 -16.10
C ALA A 162 13.81 -13.37 -15.51
N VAL A 163 12.94 -13.32 -14.48
CA VAL A 163 12.62 -12.07 -13.77
C VAL A 163 13.88 -11.49 -13.11
N ARG A 164 14.65 -12.30 -12.38
CA ARG A 164 15.88 -11.85 -11.72
C ARG A 164 16.92 -11.34 -12.72
N THR A 165 17.08 -12.02 -13.85
CA THR A 165 17.99 -11.59 -14.91
C THR A 165 17.55 -10.24 -15.48
N ASN A 166 16.29 -10.10 -15.84
CA ASN A 166 15.72 -8.85 -16.35
C ASN A 166 15.90 -7.68 -15.38
N VAL A 167 15.62 -7.89 -14.08
CA VAL A 167 15.80 -6.85 -13.04
C VAL A 167 17.26 -6.44 -12.94
N ARG A 168 18.19 -7.40 -12.97
CA ARG A 168 19.64 -7.13 -12.90
C ARG A 168 20.13 -6.40 -14.14
N GLU A 169 19.75 -6.84 -15.34
CA GLU A 169 20.15 -6.20 -16.60
C GLU A 169 19.65 -4.76 -16.68
N ALA A 170 18.39 -4.52 -16.27
CA ALA A 170 17.84 -3.18 -16.11
C ALA A 170 18.68 -2.33 -15.14
N GLN A 171 19.03 -2.86 -13.96
CA GLN A 171 19.86 -2.15 -12.99
C GLN A 171 21.24 -1.78 -13.53
N GLU A 172 21.90 -2.72 -14.22
CA GLU A 172 23.22 -2.50 -14.80
C GLU A 172 23.17 -1.43 -15.89
N GLN A 173 22.18 -1.48 -16.79
CA GLN A 173 22.01 -0.45 -17.82
C GLN A 173 21.73 0.93 -17.23
N LEU A 174 20.87 1.01 -16.21
CA LEU A 174 20.54 2.28 -15.55
C LEU A 174 21.70 2.87 -14.74
N ALA A 175 22.64 2.03 -14.27
CA ALA A 175 23.85 2.50 -13.59
C ALA A 175 24.93 3.02 -14.57
N LEU A 176 24.87 2.62 -15.83
CA LEU A 176 25.81 3.02 -16.89
C LEU A 176 25.34 4.24 -17.69
N SER A 177 24.08 4.66 -17.52
CA SER A 177 23.42 5.79 -18.21
C SER A 177 23.37 7.06 -17.38
#